data_AF-A0A314ZKD1-F1
#
_entry.id   AF-A0A314ZKD1-F1
#
_cell.length_a   1.000
_cell.length_b   1.000
_cell.length_c   1.000
_cell.angle_alpha   90.00
_cell.angle_beta   90.00
_cell.angle_gamma   90.00
#
_symmetry.space_group_name_H-M   'P 1'
#
loop_
_entity.id
_entity.type
_entity.pdbx_description
1 polymer ?
#
loop_
_entity_poly.entity_id
_entity_poly.type
_entity_poly.pdbx_seq_one_letter_code
_entity_poly.pdbx_strand_id
1 'polypeptide(L)'
;MIRCEREWYRFEQIIYHPLLRSPTERFHYYIDGLKHLQYIQCAENKNIKDLFTIRWNEKVDIKGAVGGLEGFRGVLSEREYEDNVWGALEFSSNACLDVNDHLFNQEYLTQNEMEEKLSSFFPKLLLQLYTFLIELYTHVDLREHIKEGRRNLVIADMEQIKKEDKMIL
;
A
#
# COMPACT_ATOMS: atom_id res chain seq x y z
N MET A 1 26.81 -14.03 26.72
CA MET A 1 25.44 -13.51 26.93
C MET A 1 25.09 -12.74 25.67
N ILE A 2 24.30 -13.33 24.77
CA ILE A 2 23.92 -12.71 23.49
C ILE A 2 22.94 -11.58 23.83
N ARG A 3 23.34 -10.33 23.63
CA ARG A 3 22.43 -9.18 23.71
C ARG A 3 21.41 -9.36 22.60
N CYS A 4 20.22 -9.80 22.98
CA CYS A 4 19.05 -9.75 22.14
C CYS A 4 18.62 -8.27 22.11
N GLU A 5 19.19 -7.50 21.19
CA GLU A 5 18.68 -6.18 20.81
C GLU A 5 17.36 -6.39 20.05
N ARG A 6 16.33 -6.87 20.75
CA ARG A 6 14.97 -6.85 20.23
C ARG A 6 14.53 -5.40 20.27
N GLU A 7 14.43 -4.77 19.11
CA GLU A 7 13.64 -3.57 18.94
C GLU A 7 12.23 -3.87 19.47
N TRP A 8 11.88 -3.25 20.59
CA TRP A 8 10.55 -3.41 21.16
C TRP A 8 9.60 -2.66 20.25
N TYR A 9 8.87 -3.39 19.40
CA TYR A 9 7.67 -2.86 18.75
C TYR A 9 6.83 -2.18 19.82
N ARG A 10 6.59 -0.87 19.67
CA ARG A 10 5.71 -0.14 20.58
C ARG A 10 4.33 -0.78 20.48
N PHE A 11 3.66 -1.04 21.59
CA PHE A 11 2.34 -1.71 21.58
C PHE A 11 1.35 -0.96 20.67
N GLU A 12 1.49 0.36 20.58
CA GLU A 12 0.72 1.22 19.69
C GLU A 12 0.93 0.94 18.20
N GLN A 13 2.02 0.29 17.79
CA GLN A 13 2.26 -0.14 16.40
C GLN A 13 1.47 -1.41 16.06
N ILE A 14 1.17 -2.25 17.06
CA ILE A 14 0.41 -3.49 16.88
C ILE A 14 -1.01 -3.19 16.41
N ILE A 15 -1.60 -2.06 16.83
CA ILE A 15 -2.96 -1.68 16.40
C ILE A 15 -3.07 -1.45 14.88
N TYR A 16 -1.95 -1.24 14.19
CA TYR A 16 -1.88 -1.08 12.73
C TYR A 16 -1.55 -2.38 11.99
N HIS A 17 -1.39 -3.50 12.71
CA HIS A 17 -1.07 -4.79 12.13
C HIS A 17 -2.22 -5.29 11.22
N PRO A 18 -1.93 -5.79 10.00
CA PRO A 18 -2.95 -6.23 9.04
C PRO A 18 -3.94 -7.26 9.58
N LEU A 19 -3.50 -8.12 10.51
CA LEU A 19 -4.37 -9.08 11.22
C LEU A 19 -5.54 -8.43 11.97
N LEU A 20 -5.37 -7.20 12.44
CA LEU A 20 -6.39 -6.48 13.22
C LEU A 20 -7.24 -5.54 12.35
N ARG A 21 -7.06 -5.59 11.03
CA ARG A 21 -7.74 -4.73 10.07
C ARG A 21 -8.85 -5.48 9.35
N SER A 22 -9.94 -4.79 9.09
CA SER A 22 -11.01 -5.28 8.22
C SER A 22 -10.50 -5.45 6.78
N PRO A 23 -11.14 -6.30 5.97
CA PRO A 23 -10.79 -6.44 4.55
C PRO A 23 -10.79 -5.10 3.80
N THR A 24 -11.76 -4.22 4.08
CA THR A 24 -11.81 -2.87 3.52
C THR A 24 -10.60 -2.01 3.93
N GLU A 25 -10.14 -2.08 5.18
CA GLU A 25 -8.92 -1.38 5.60
C GLU A 25 -7.66 -1.97 4.95
N ARG A 26 -7.61 -3.30 4.80
CA ARG A 26 -6.50 -3.99 4.11
C ARG A 26 -6.44 -3.66 2.61
N PHE A 27 -7.59 -3.49 1.97
CA PHE A 27 -7.69 -3.02 0.59
C PHE A 27 -6.99 -1.67 0.38
N HIS A 28 -7.28 -0.69 1.24
CA HIS A 28 -6.65 0.63 1.18
C HIS A 28 -5.16 0.59 1.57
N TYR A 29 -4.76 -0.40 2.37
CA TYR A 29 -3.38 -0.57 2.82
C TYR A 29 -2.38 -0.71 1.67
N TYR A 30 -2.75 -1.41 0.59
CA TYR A 30 -1.92 -1.52 -0.61
C TYR A 30 -1.69 -0.15 -1.28
N ILE A 31 -2.77 0.62 -1.44
CA ILE A 31 -2.75 1.93 -2.10
C ILE A 31 -1.97 2.93 -1.27
N ASP A 32 -2.37 3.11 -0.01
CA ASP A 32 -1.82 4.12 0.88
C ASP A 32 -0.38 3.79 1.25
N GLY A 33 -0.07 2.51 1.46
CA GLY A 33 1.29 2.05 1.74
C GLY A 33 2.23 2.33 0.58
N LEU A 34 1.86 1.99 -0.66
CA LEU A 34 2.70 2.26 -1.83
C LEU A 34 2.89 3.77 -2.06
N LYS A 35 1.80 4.54 -2.03
CA LYS A 35 1.86 6.01 -2.15
C LYS A 35 2.80 6.62 -1.12
N HIS A 36 2.74 6.12 0.12
CA HIS A 36 3.58 6.59 1.20
C HIS A 36 5.06 6.24 0.96
N LEU A 37 5.38 5.02 0.53
CA LEU A 37 6.75 4.63 0.18
C LEU A 37 7.32 5.45 -0.98
N GLN A 38 6.50 5.72 -2.01
CA GLN A 38 6.86 6.58 -3.14
C GLN A 38 7.07 8.03 -2.69
N TYR A 39 6.25 8.53 -1.76
CA TYR A 39 6.46 9.86 -1.17
C TYR A 39 7.79 9.94 -0.44
N ILE A 40 8.12 8.98 0.42
CA ILE A 40 9.42 8.95 1.13
C ILE A 40 10.57 8.93 0.12
N GLN A 41 10.47 8.10 -0.92
CA GLN A 41 11.49 8.02 -1.97
C GLN A 41 11.76 9.39 -2.61
N CYS A 42 10.70 10.12 -2.96
CA CYS A 42 10.81 11.45 -3.56
C CYS A 42 11.25 12.52 -2.56
N ALA A 43 10.68 12.55 -1.36
CA ALA A 43 10.89 13.61 -0.37
C ALA A 43 12.26 13.51 0.31
N GLU A 44 12.72 12.29 0.58
CA GLU A 44 13.96 12.03 1.33
C GLU A 44 15.12 11.58 0.43
N ASN A 45 14.90 11.49 -0.90
CA ASN A 45 15.86 10.99 -1.88
C ASN A 45 16.47 9.63 -1.48
N LYS A 46 15.63 8.78 -0.87
CA LYS A 46 15.99 7.42 -0.45
C LYS A 46 15.56 6.42 -1.51
N ASN A 47 16.40 5.42 -1.77
CA ASN A 47 16.04 4.36 -2.70
C ASN A 47 15.13 3.31 -2.02
N ILE A 48 13.89 3.71 -1.74
CA ILE A 48 12.93 2.89 -0.97
C ILE A 48 12.56 1.62 -1.72
N LYS A 49 12.40 1.70 -3.04
CA LYS A 49 12.17 0.52 -3.89
C LYS A 49 13.26 -0.54 -3.72
N ASP A 50 14.53 -0.16 -3.84
CA ASP A 50 15.64 -1.12 -3.71
C ASP A 50 15.74 -1.63 -2.28
N LEU A 51 15.54 -0.78 -1.27
CA LEU A 51 15.54 -1.19 0.14
C LEU A 51 14.44 -2.21 0.44
N PHE A 52 13.21 -1.98 -0.04
CA PHE A 52 12.10 -2.91 0.12
C PHE A 52 12.39 -4.25 -0.57
N THR A 53 12.92 -4.19 -1.79
CA THR A 53 13.24 -5.37 -2.60
C THR A 53 14.39 -6.19 -2.00
N ILE A 54 15.44 -5.53 -1.49
CA ILE A 54 16.55 -6.20 -0.79
C ILE A 54 16.06 -6.83 0.53
N ARG A 55 15.22 -6.10 1.28
CA ARG A 55 14.68 -6.56 2.56
C ARG A 55 13.87 -7.84 2.42
N TRP A 56 13.14 -7.95 1.31
CA TRP A 56 12.33 -9.10 0.95
C TRP A 56 12.79 -9.68 -0.39
N ASN A 57 14.04 -10.15 -0.45
CA ASN A 57 14.66 -10.72 -1.64
C ASN A 57 13.99 -12.06 -2.06
N GLU A 58 12.79 -11.96 -2.58
CA GLU A 58 11.88 -13.03 -2.98
C GLU A 58 11.43 -12.78 -4.42
N LYS A 59 11.53 -13.81 -5.25
CA LYS A 59 10.93 -13.79 -6.58
C LYS A 59 9.43 -14.02 -6.46
N VAL A 60 8.63 -13.16 -7.08
CA VAL A 60 7.16 -13.27 -7.09
C VAL A 60 6.68 -13.42 -8.54
N ASP A 61 6.00 -14.53 -8.85
CA ASP A 61 5.43 -14.76 -10.18
C ASP A 61 4.04 -14.10 -10.29
N ILE A 62 4.02 -12.80 -10.59
CA ILE A 62 2.79 -12.01 -10.67
C ILE A 62 1.92 -12.54 -11.82
N LYS A 63 2.53 -12.78 -12.99
CA LYS A 63 1.81 -13.24 -14.18
C LYS A 63 1.17 -14.61 -13.98
N GLY A 64 1.89 -15.55 -13.36
CA GLY A 64 1.36 -16.85 -13.01
C GLY A 64 0.25 -16.78 -11.96
N ALA A 65 0.35 -15.86 -11.00
CA ALA A 65 -0.65 -15.70 -9.94
C ALA A 65 -1.98 -15.13 -10.44
N VAL A 66 -1.95 -14.16 -11.37
CA VAL A 66 -3.13 -13.34 -11.70
C VAL A 66 -3.58 -13.41 -13.16
N GLY A 67 -2.72 -13.87 -14.07
CA GLY A 67 -2.92 -13.75 -15.52
C GLY A 67 -4.11 -14.54 -16.09
N GLY A 68 -4.70 -15.44 -15.31
CA GLY A 68 -5.90 -16.21 -15.70
C GLY A 68 -7.23 -15.50 -15.42
N LEU A 69 -7.24 -14.37 -14.73
CA LEU A 69 -8.46 -13.71 -14.26
C LEU A 69 -8.71 -12.40 -15.03
N GLU A 70 -9.85 -12.27 -15.70
CA GLU A 70 -10.14 -11.22 -16.71
C GLU A 70 -9.79 -9.79 -16.24
N GLY A 71 -10.30 -9.35 -15.08
CA GLY A 71 -10.02 -8.01 -14.56
C GLY A 71 -8.55 -7.78 -14.15
N PHE A 72 -7.94 -8.77 -13.47
CA PHE A 72 -6.55 -8.69 -13.03
C PHE A 72 -5.56 -8.80 -14.20
N ARG A 73 -5.92 -9.58 -15.23
CA ARG A 73 -5.18 -9.69 -16.49
C ARG A 73 -5.22 -8.37 -17.25
N GLY A 74 -6.34 -7.65 -17.20
CA GLY A 74 -6.45 -6.29 -17.72
C GLY A 74 -5.38 -5.38 -17.13
N VAL A 75 -5.35 -5.27 -15.79
CA VAL A 75 -4.34 -4.47 -15.06
C VAL A 75 -2.90 -4.94 -15.34
N LEU A 76 -2.69 -6.26 -15.44
CA LEU A 76 -1.39 -6.83 -15.78
C LEU A 76 -0.92 -6.42 -17.19
N SER A 77 -1.85 -6.18 -18.12
CA SER A 77 -1.52 -5.85 -19.51
C SER A 77 -1.16 -4.39 -19.74
N GLU A 78 -1.48 -3.50 -18.80
CA GLU A 78 -1.24 -2.06 -18.95
C GLU A 78 0.20 -1.64 -18.62
N ARG A 79 0.91 -2.42 -17.80
CA ARG A 79 2.21 -2.04 -17.23
C ARG A 79 3.09 -3.28 -17.07
N GLU A 80 4.39 -3.07 -17.16
CA GLU A 80 5.35 -4.10 -16.80
C GLU A 80 5.60 -4.07 -15.29
N TYR A 81 5.40 -5.21 -14.64
CA TYR A 81 5.67 -5.41 -13.22
C TYR A 81 6.91 -6.28 -13.07
N GLU A 82 7.79 -5.91 -12.15
CA GLU A 82 8.96 -6.74 -11.84
C GLU A 82 8.55 -8.00 -11.08
N ASP A 83 9.17 -9.15 -11.38
CA ASP A 83 8.91 -10.43 -10.70
C ASP A 83 9.51 -10.47 -9.27
N ASN A 84 9.18 -9.49 -8.45
CA ASN A 84 9.63 -9.35 -7.06
C ASN A 84 8.52 -8.77 -6.18
N VAL A 85 8.78 -8.65 -4.88
CA VAL A 85 7.81 -8.12 -3.92
C VAL A 85 7.36 -6.69 -4.19
N TRP A 86 8.21 -5.85 -4.81
CA TRP A 86 7.87 -4.47 -5.14
C TRP A 86 6.89 -4.44 -6.30
N GLY A 87 7.17 -5.22 -7.36
CA GLY A 87 6.23 -5.37 -8.47
C GLY A 87 4.90 -5.96 -8.02
N ALA A 88 4.90 -6.87 -7.05
CA ALA A 88 3.66 -7.40 -6.46
C ALA A 88 2.87 -6.33 -5.68
N LEU A 89 3.57 -5.44 -4.98
CA LEU A 89 2.97 -4.28 -4.31
C LEU A 89 2.41 -3.27 -5.31
N GLU A 90 3.15 -2.92 -6.35
CA GLU A 90 2.70 -2.04 -7.44
C GLU A 90 1.47 -2.63 -8.13
N PHE A 91 1.51 -3.92 -8.47
CA PHE A 91 0.39 -4.62 -9.06
C PHE A 91 -0.83 -4.58 -8.14
N SER A 92 -0.67 -4.92 -6.86
CA SER A 92 -1.79 -4.95 -5.91
C SER A 92 -2.41 -3.57 -5.72
N SER A 93 -1.60 -2.51 -5.64
CA SER A 93 -2.09 -1.13 -5.56
C SER A 93 -2.86 -0.71 -6.81
N ASN A 94 -2.34 -1.01 -8.01
CA ASN A 94 -3.04 -0.69 -9.26
C ASN A 94 -4.30 -1.52 -9.42
N ALA A 95 -4.25 -2.79 -9.02
CA ALA A 95 -5.40 -3.67 -9.08
C ALA A 95 -6.57 -3.16 -8.24
N CYS A 96 -6.28 -2.61 -7.04
CA CYS A 96 -7.30 -1.95 -6.22
C CYS A 96 -7.99 -0.76 -6.93
N LEU A 97 -7.34 -0.12 -7.89
CA LEU A 97 -7.86 1.06 -8.59
C LEU A 97 -8.53 0.69 -9.92
N ASP A 98 -7.92 -0.24 -10.66
CA ASP A 98 -8.14 -0.38 -12.10
C ASP A 98 -8.82 -1.72 -12.49
N VAL A 99 -8.88 -2.72 -11.60
CA VAL A 99 -9.45 -4.07 -11.95
C VAL A 99 -10.87 -3.99 -12.49
N ASN A 100 -11.69 -3.14 -11.89
CA ASN A 100 -13.10 -3.02 -12.23
C ASN A 100 -13.32 -2.42 -13.63
N ASP A 101 -12.38 -1.61 -14.13
CA ASP A 101 -12.45 -1.04 -15.47
C ASP A 101 -12.21 -2.08 -16.58
N HIS A 102 -11.71 -3.26 -16.21
CA HIS A 102 -11.43 -4.37 -17.12
C HIS A 102 -12.46 -5.51 -17.05
N LEU A 103 -13.50 -5.40 -16.22
CA LEU A 103 -14.54 -6.43 -16.05
C LEU A 103 -15.70 -6.23 -17.03
N PHE A 104 -15.43 -6.33 -18.33
CA PHE A 104 -16.46 -6.19 -19.36
C PHE A 104 -17.42 -7.38 -19.31
N ASN A 105 -18.69 -7.13 -18.96
CA ASN A 105 -19.74 -8.15 -18.81
C ASN A 105 -19.57 -9.09 -17.60
N GLN A 106 -18.73 -8.74 -16.63
CA GLN A 106 -18.67 -9.41 -15.32
C GLN A 106 -19.22 -8.50 -14.22
N GLU A 107 -19.59 -9.08 -13.09
CA GLU A 107 -19.94 -8.29 -11.91
C GLU A 107 -18.70 -7.58 -11.37
N TYR A 108 -18.88 -6.32 -10.98
CA TYR A 108 -17.85 -5.54 -10.31
C TYR A 108 -17.45 -6.21 -8.99
N LEU A 109 -16.16 -6.23 -8.71
CA LEU A 109 -15.66 -6.71 -7.43
C LEU A 109 -15.81 -5.62 -6.38
N THR A 110 -16.36 -6.00 -5.22
CA THR A 110 -16.32 -5.18 -4.02
C THR A 110 -14.88 -5.06 -3.49
N GLN A 111 -14.62 -4.05 -2.66
CA GLN A 111 -13.31 -3.89 -2.02
C GLN A 111 -12.89 -5.12 -1.20
N ASN A 112 -13.85 -5.79 -0.55
CA ASN A 112 -13.61 -7.00 0.23
C ASN A 112 -13.20 -8.17 -0.67
N GLU A 113 -13.92 -8.43 -1.76
CA GLU A 113 -13.59 -9.51 -2.70
C GLU A 113 -12.25 -9.27 -3.39
N MET A 114 -11.94 -8.01 -3.68
CA MET A 114 -10.67 -7.63 -4.27
C MET A 114 -9.52 -7.88 -3.30
N GLU A 115 -9.69 -7.49 -2.03
CA GLU A 115 -8.70 -7.76 -1.00
C GLU A 115 -8.49 -9.25 -0.75
N GLU A 116 -9.57 -10.04 -0.68
CA GLU A 116 -9.47 -11.49 -0.51
C GLU A 116 -8.69 -12.15 -1.65
N LYS A 117 -8.94 -11.72 -2.90
CA LYS A 117 -8.19 -12.19 -4.07
C LYS A 117 -6.73 -11.79 -4.01
N LEU A 118 -6.41 -10.52 -3.73
CA LEU A 118 -5.03 -10.04 -3.61
C LEU A 118 -4.26 -10.76 -2.50
N SER A 119 -4.88 -10.95 -1.34
CA SER A 119 -4.31 -11.71 -0.22
C SER A 119 -4.16 -13.19 -0.54
N SER A 120 -4.98 -13.75 -1.45
CA SER A 120 -4.77 -15.11 -1.98
C SER A 120 -3.60 -15.18 -2.97
N PHE A 121 -3.39 -14.15 -3.80
CA PHE A 121 -2.28 -14.13 -4.76
C PHE A 121 -0.93 -13.89 -4.07
N PHE A 122 -0.91 -12.99 -3.09
CA PHE A 122 0.30 -12.57 -2.39
C PHE A 122 0.13 -12.61 -0.86
N PRO A 123 0.06 -13.82 -0.24
CA PRO A 123 -0.32 -13.99 1.17
C PRO A 123 0.57 -13.28 2.20
N LYS A 124 1.80 -12.93 1.82
CA LYS A 124 2.78 -12.28 2.71
C LYS A 124 2.86 -10.76 2.52
N LEU A 125 2.28 -10.24 1.45
CA LEU A 125 2.59 -8.89 0.95
C LEU A 125 2.19 -7.78 1.93
N LEU A 126 0.99 -7.84 2.50
CA LEU A 126 0.56 -6.87 3.51
C LEU A 126 1.41 -6.91 4.77
N LEU A 127 1.85 -8.10 5.18
CA LEU A 127 2.72 -8.22 6.35
C LEU A 127 4.12 -7.69 6.05
N GLN A 128 4.66 -7.96 4.87
CA GLN A 128 5.94 -7.43 4.40
C GLN A 128 5.91 -5.90 4.34
N LEU A 129 4.83 -5.32 3.80
CA LEU A 129 4.60 -3.88 3.77
C LEU A 129 4.48 -3.28 5.18
N TYR A 130 3.64 -3.86 6.04
CA TYR A 130 3.50 -3.43 7.43
C TYR A 130 4.85 -3.46 8.17
N THR A 131 5.57 -4.58 8.12
CA THR A 131 6.85 -4.73 8.80
C THR A 131 7.85 -3.70 8.29
N PHE A 132 7.93 -3.50 6.97
CA PHE A 132 8.85 -2.51 6.40
C PHE A 132 8.50 -1.08 6.81
N LEU A 133 7.21 -0.72 6.81
CA LEU A 133 6.76 0.58 7.31
C LEU A 133 7.17 0.74 8.77
N ILE A 134 6.89 -0.24 9.63
CA ILE A 134 7.31 -0.16 11.03
C ILE A 134 8.84 -0.02 11.16
N GLU A 135 9.65 -0.73 10.38
CA GLU A 135 11.11 -0.62 10.38
C GLU A 135 11.60 0.80 9.98
N LEU A 136 10.96 1.42 8.97
CA LEU A 136 11.25 2.83 8.62
C LEU A 136 10.96 3.79 9.78
N TYR A 137 9.97 3.43 10.60
CA TYR A 137 9.43 4.25 11.67
C TYR A 137 9.93 3.91 13.08
N THR A 138 10.54 2.75 13.31
CA THR A 138 11.24 2.48 14.57
C THR A 138 12.51 3.33 14.69
N HIS A 139 12.98 3.90 13.57
CA HIS A 139 13.98 4.97 13.54
C HIS A 139 13.39 6.40 13.42
N VAL A 140 12.08 6.56 13.19
CA VAL A 140 11.38 7.85 12.98
C VAL A 140 10.02 7.85 13.68
N ASP A 141 9.85 8.64 14.75
CA ASP A 141 8.64 8.65 15.60
C ASP A 141 7.33 8.90 14.79
N LEU A 142 6.59 7.82 14.47
CA LEU A 142 5.30 7.79 13.76
C LEU A 142 4.25 8.82 14.20
N ARG A 143 4.37 9.30 15.45
CA ARG A 143 3.43 10.27 16.04
C ARG A 143 3.49 11.62 15.34
N GLU A 144 4.61 11.97 14.71
CA GLU A 144 4.79 13.25 14.01
C GLU A 144 4.10 13.20 12.62
N HIS A 145 4.31 12.13 11.84
CA HIS A 145 3.82 12.04 10.47
C HIS A 145 2.31 11.76 10.34
N ILE A 146 1.70 11.00 11.25
CA ILE A 146 0.23 10.83 11.28
C ILE A 146 -0.46 12.15 11.65
N LYS A 147 0.19 13.02 12.44
CA LYS A 147 -0.32 14.37 12.75
C LYS A 147 -0.15 15.34 11.58
N GLU A 148 0.93 15.23 10.81
CA GLU A 148 1.15 16.05 9.61
C GLU A 148 0.24 15.66 8.46
N GLY A 149 0.04 14.37 8.19
CA GLY A 149 -0.92 13.89 7.19
C GLY A 149 -2.34 14.40 7.47
N ARG A 150 -2.80 14.33 8.72
CA ARG A 150 -4.11 14.88 9.12
C ARG A 150 -4.17 16.40 9.05
N ARG A 151 -3.10 17.12 9.38
CA ARG A 151 -3.05 18.59 9.24
C ARG A 151 -3.11 19.02 7.78
N ASN A 152 -2.40 18.33 6.90
CA ASN A 152 -2.33 18.67 5.48
C ASN A 152 -3.65 18.37 4.75
N LEU A 153 -4.35 17.29 5.13
CA LEU A 153 -5.72 17.01 4.66
C LEU A 153 -6.71 18.10 5.09
N VAL A 154 -6.67 18.54 6.35
CA VAL A 154 -7.53 19.62 6.86
C VAL A 154 -7.23 20.96 6.17
N ILE A 155 -5.96 21.27 5.89
CA ILE A 155 -5.59 22.49 5.17
C ILE A 155 -6.07 22.44 3.72
N ALA A 156 -5.92 21.30 3.03
CA ALA A 156 -6.40 21.12 1.66
C ALA A 156 -7.93 21.29 1.57
N ASP A 157 -8.67 20.69 2.50
CA ASP A 157 -10.13 20.83 2.58
C ASP A 157 -10.55 22.29 2.84
N MET A 158 -9.83 23.00 3.72
CA MET A 158 -10.09 24.43 4.00
C MET A 158 -9.75 25.36 2.83
N GLU A 159 -8.75 25.04 2.02
CA GLU A 159 -8.41 25.81 0.82
C GLU A 159 -9.40 25.59 -0.33
N GLN A 160 -9.98 24.40 -0.42
CA GLN A 160 -11.00 24.06 -1.40
C GLN A 160 -12.33 24.78 -1.10
N ILE A 161 -12.75 24.81 0.17
CA ILE A 161 -13.94 25.56 0.63
C ILE A 161 -13.79 27.07 0.34
N LYS A 162 -12.60 27.65 0.57
CA LYS A 162 -12.33 29.07 0.28
C LYS A 162 -12.33 29.41 -1.22
N LYS A 163 -12.05 28.44 -2.10
CA LYS A 163 -12.14 28.63 -3.56
C LYS A 163 -13.59 28.58 -4.04
N GLU A 164 -14.41 27.72 -3.46
CA GLU A 164 -15.83 27.59 -3.80
C GLU A 164 -16.64 28.81 -3.33
N ASP A 165 -16.36 29.35 -2.14
CA ASP A 165 -17.00 30.57 -1.63
C ASP A 165 -16.65 31.84 -2.44
N LYS A 166 -15.53 31.85 -3.17
CA LYS A 166 -15.15 32.98 -4.05
C LYS A 166 -15.80 32.94 -5.44
N MET A 167 -16.46 31.85 -5.83
CA MET A 167 -17.18 31.75 -7.11
C MET A 167 -18.67 32.11 -7.01
N ILE A 168 -19.19 32.39 -5.81
CA ILE A 168 -20.62 32.69 -5.57
C ILE A 168 -20.88 34.21 -5.39
N LEU A 169 -19.93 35.08 -5.76
CA LEU A 169 -20.11 36.54 -5.78
C LEU A 169 -19.90 37.14 -7.17
#